data_AF-A0A0F9C9P4-F1
#
_entry.id   AF-A0A0F9C9P4-F1
#
_cell.length_a   1.000
_cell.length_b   1.000
_cell.length_c   1.000
_cell.angle_alpha   90.00
_cell.angle_beta   90.00
_cell.angle_gamma   90.00
#
_symmetry.space_group_name_H-M   'P 1'
#
loop_
_entity.id
_entity.type
_entity.pdbx_description
1 polymer ?
#
loop_
_entity_poly.entity_id
_entity_poly.type
_entity_poly.pdbx_seq_one_letter_code
_entity_poly.pdbx_strand_id
1 'polypeptide(L)' 'MKLQDRIAGAMAIILLLAIIALIFIEREIPSELWAIFGIATGWVFSRGVNGQINGVTRRRTNGE' A
#
# COMPACT_ATOMS: atom_id res chain seq x y z
N MET A 1 12.01 0.68 7.08
CA MET A 1 11.28 0.55 5.80
C MET A 1 12.28 0.65 4.66
N LYS A 2 12.30 -0.32 3.74
CA LYS A 2 13.17 -0.27 2.57
C LYS A 2 12.69 0.85 1.63
N LEU A 3 13.58 1.41 0.81
CA LEU A 3 13.22 2.48 -0.15
C LEU A 3 12.03 2.08 -1.04
N GLN A 4 11.98 0.80 -1.43
CA GLN A 4 10.89 0.21 -2.21
C GLN A 4 9.52 0.31 -1.50
N ASP A 5 9.46 0.15 -0.17
CA ASP A 5 8.21 0.23 0.59
C ASP A 5 7.67 1.66 0.62
N ARG A 6 8.58 2.64 0.71
CA ARG A 6 8.24 4.06 0.66
C ARG A 6 7.71 4.46 -0.72
N ILE A 7 8.33 3.95 -1.78
CA ILE A 7 7.88 4.19 -3.17
C ILE A 7 6.50 3.58 -3.40
N ALA A 8 6.26 2.35 -2.94
CA ALA A 8 4.94 1.72 -3.08
C ALA A 8 3.86 2.44 -2.27
N GLY A 9 4.18 2.90 -1.05
CA GLY A 9 3.28 3.73 -0.26
C GLY A 9 2.95 5.05 -0.96
N ALA A 10 3.95 5.73 -1.51
CA ALA A 10 3.75 6.97 -2.28
C ALA A 10 2.90 6.71 -3.54
N MET A 11 3.15 5.62 -4.26
CA MET A 11 2.34 5.24 -5.43
C MET A 11 0.88 4.94 -5.08
N ALA A 12 0.63 4.24 -3.96
CA ALA A 12 -0.74 4.00 -3.50
C ALA A 12 -1.48 5.32 -3.19
N ILE A 13 -0.80 6.30 -2.58
CA ILE A 13 -1.37 7.63 -2.30
C ILE A 13 -1.66 8.38 -3.61
N ILE A 14 -0.72 8.38 -4.57
CA ILE A 14 -0.91 9.04 -5.86
C ILE A 14 -2.09 8.42 -6.62
N LEU A 15 -2.20 7.09 -6.64
CA LEU A 15 -3.31 6.38 -7.28
C LEU A 15 -4.65 6.70 -6.59
N LEU A 16 -4.68 6.78 -5.27
CA LEU A 16 -5.88 7.19 -4.53
C LEU A 16 -6.33 8.60 -4.93
N LEU A 17 -5.39 9.55 -4.99
CA LEU A 17 -5.69 10.93 -5.39
C LEU A 17 -6.17 11.00 -6.84
N ALA A 18 -5.62 10.18 -7.75
CA ALA A 18 -6.08 10.10 -9.14
C ALA A 18 -7.52 9.56 -9.23
N ILE A 19 -7.87 8.53 -8.46
CA ILE A 19 -9.24 8.00 -8.38
C ILE A 19 -10.19 9.07 -7.83
N ILE A 20 -9.82 9.75 -6.74
CA ILE A 20 -10.64 10.83 -6.16
C ILE A 20 -10.84 11.98 -7.16
N ALA A 21 -9.78 12.36 -7.89
CA ALA A 21 -9.87 13.40 -8.90
C ALA A 21 -10.82 13.01 -10.04
N LEU A 22 -10.78 11.76 -10.51
CA LEU A 22 -11.69 11.23 -11.52
C LEU A 22 -13.15 11.24 -11.05
N ILE A 23 -13.39 10.87 -9.78
CA ILE A 23 -14.72 10.97 -9.15
C ILE A 23 -15.20 12.43 -9.14
N PHE A 24 -14.32 13.37 -8.78
CA PHE A 24 -14.65 14.79 -8.70
C PHE A 24 -15.02 15.42 -10.04
N ILE A 25 -14.46 14.93 -11.14
CA ILE A 25 -14.80 15.38 -12.50
C ILE A 25 -15.89 14.52 -13.15
N GLU A 26 -16.57 13.66 -12.38
CA GLU A 26 -17.63 12.74 -12.82
C GLU A 26 -17.22 11.86 -14.02
N ARG A 27 -15.93 11.54 -14.13
CA ARG A 27 -15.46 10.63 -15.17
C ARG A 27 -15.62 9.19 -14.73
N GLU A 28 -15.89 8.34 -15.71
CA GLU A 28 -15.81 6.91 -15.55
C GLU A 28 -14.37 6.51 -15.20
N ILE A 29 -14.22 5.72 -14.13
CA ILE A 29 -12.93 5.26 -13.64
C ILE A 29 -12.60 3.96 -14.36
N PRO A 30 -11.50 3.89 -15.14
CA PRO A 30 -11.10 2.68 -15.82
C PRO A 30 -10.91 1.52 -14.83
N SER A 31 -11.37 0.33 -15.20
CA SER A 31 -11.26 -0.88 -14.36
C SER A 31 -9.80 -1.24 -14.02
N GLU A 32 -8.89 -0.91 -14.91
CA GLU A 32 -7.44 -1.10 -14.78
C GLU A 32 -6.88 -0.25 -13.64
N LEU A 33 -7.40 0.96 -13.45
CA LEU A 33 -6.99 1.87 -12.38
C LEU A 33 -7.35 1.30 -11.01
N TRP A 34 -8.55 0.70 -10.89
CA TRP A 34 -8.95 -0.03 -9.69
C TRP A 34 -8.07 -1.26 -9.42
N ALA A 35 -7.75 -2.03 -10.45
CA ALA A 35 -6.87 -3.20 -10.31
C ALA A 35 -5.47 -2.81 -9.82
N ILE A 36 -4.86 -1.79 -10.43
CA ILE A 36 -3.53 -1.30 -10.05
C ILE A 36 -3.54 -0.72 -8.63
N PHE A 37 -4.59 0.03 -8.27
CA PHE A 37 -4.77 0.54 -6.91
C PHE A 37 -4.91 -0.59 -5.87
N GLY A 38 -5.70 -1.63 -6.18
CA GLY A 38 -5.84 -2.81 -5.34
C GLY A 38 -4.53 -3.57 -5.12
N ILE A 39 -3.71 -3.72 -6.16
CA ILE A 39 -2.38 -4.36 -6.06
C ILE A 39 -1.44 -3.51 -5.20
N ALA A 40 -1.39 -2.20 -5.46
CA ALA A 40 -0.52 -1.27 -4.71
C ALA A 40 -0.88 -1.23 -3.22
N THR A 41 -2.17 -1.12 -2.90
CA THR A 41 -2.66 -1.14 -1.51
C THR A 41 -2.41 -2.48 -0.84
N GLY A 42 -2.73 -3.60 -1.51
CA GLY A 42 -2.47 -4.95 -1.00
C GLY A 42 -1.01 -5.17 -0.64
N TRP A 43 -0.08 -4.66 -1.46
CA TRP A 43 1.36 -4.75 -1.18
C TRP A 43 1.80 -3.90 0.01
N VAL A 44 1.29 -2.67 0.12
CA VAL A 44 1.55 -1.76 1.25
C VAL A 44 1.04 -2.37 2.55
N PHE A 45 -0.19 -2.91 2.56
CA PHE A 45 -0.77 -3.56 3.75
C PHE A 45 -0.06 -4.87 4.08
N SER A 46 0.25 -5.71 3.09
CA SER A 46 0.99 -6.96 3.30
C SER A 46 2.34 -6.69 3.95
N ARG A 47 3.09 -5.69 3.50
CA ARG A 47 4.39 -5.34 4.10
C ARG A 47 4.28 -4.58 5.42
N GLY A 48 3.24 -3.77 5.60
CA GLY A 48 2.94 -3.11 6.87
C GLY A 48 2.63 -4.11 7.98
N VAL A 49 1.74 -5.07 7.70
CA VAL A 49 1.31 -6.10 8.65
C VAL A 49 2.41 -7.16 8.86
N ASN A 50 3.01 -7.72 7.79
CA ASN A 50 4.12 -8.68 7.95
C ASN A 50 5.38 -8.04 8.57
N GLY A 51 5.61 -6.75 8.34
CA GLY A 51 6.72 -6.03 8.97
C GLY A 51 6.56 -5.90 10.49
N GLN A 52 5.33 -5.68 10.96
CA GLN A 52 5.02 -5.63 12.39
C GLN A 52 5.13 -7.02 13.05
N ILE A 53 4.59 -8.06 12.41
CA ILE A 53 4.62 -9.42 12.98
C ILE A 53 6.07 -9.93 13.11
N ASN A 54 6.92 -9.72 12.09
CA ASN A 54 8.32 -10.12 12.18
C ASN A 54 9.12 -9.33 13.22
N GLY A 55 8.80 -8.05 13.44
CA GLY A 55 9.41 -7.25 14.50
C GLY A 55 9.02 -7.73 15.90
N VAL A 56 7.76 -8.11 16.09
CA VAL A 56 7.24 -8.64 17.37
C VAL A 56 7.79 -10.05 17.64
N THR A 57 7.79 -10.94 16.64
CA THR A 57 8.35 -12.28 16.77
C THR A 57 9.85 -12.24 17.07
N ARG A 58 10.63 -11.40 16.37
CA ARG A 58 12.08 -11.26 16.62
C ARG A 58 12.40 -10.71 18.01
N ARG A 59 11.52 -9.88 18.59
CA ARG A 59 11.64 -9.44 20.00
C ARG A 59 11.35 -10.56 21.01
N ARG A 60 10.47 -11.51 20.68
CA ARG A 60 10.20 -12.67 21.55
C ARG A 60 11.32 -13.72 21.49
N THR A 61 11.96 -13.92 20.34
CA THR A 61 12.99 -14.98 20.19
C THR A 61 14.38 -14.56 20.67
N ASN A 62 14.70 -13.26 20.73
CA ASN A 62 15.99 -12.75 21.25
C ASN A 62 15.92 -12.30 22.71
N GLY A 63 14.80 -12.57 23.40
CA GLY A 63 14.59 -12.24 24.81
C GLY A 63 14.79 -13.42 25.76
N GLU A 64 15.39 -14.51 25.29
CA GLU A 64 15.92 -15.63 26.11
C GLU A 64 17.43 -15.49 26.28
#